data_AF-A0A968EBH3-F1
#
_entry.id   AF-A0A968EBH3-F1
#
_cell.length_a   1.000
_cell.length_b   1.000
_cell.length_c   1.000
_cell.angle_alpha   90.00
_cell.angle_beta   90.00
_cell.angle_gamma   90.00
#
_symmetry.space_group_name_H-M   'P 1'
#
loop_
_entity.id
_entity.type
_entity.pdbx_description
1 polymer ?
#
loop_
_entity_poly.entity_id
_entity_poly.type
_entity_poly.pdbx_seq_one_letter_code
_entity_poly.pdbx_strand_id
1 'polypeptide(L)'
;GRDVAIMRAHINNVPVVLGSATPSMVSLYGTKKGKSEYLELNERPFDAKLPEVKLLDLKQYQSAMKGPIAVPLYNAIEEALEKEEQAILLYNRRGFAFYLQCATCGEIPECPNCSVSLTYHKAKKQLRCHYCGYSEREPRLCKEC
;
A
#
# COMPACT_ATOMS: atom_id res chain seq x y z
N GLY A 1 -19.89 5.79 8.71
CA GLY A 1 -19.60 6.89 9.65
C GLY A 1 -19.74 8.25 8.98
N ARG A 2 -18.77 8.63 8.15
CA ARG A 2 -18.68 9.96 7.50
C ARG A 2 -19.97 10.45 6.84
N ASP A 3 -20.53 9.70 5.90
CA ASP A 3 -21.71 10.15 5.14
C ASP A 3 -22.94 10.38 6.02
N VAL A 4 -23.12 9.54 7.05
CA VAL A 4 -24.20 9.69 8.03
C VAL A 4 -24.02 10.97 8.86
N ALA A 5 -22.78 11.30 9.25
CA ALA A 5 -22.50 12.53 9.98
C ALA A 5 -22.79 13.78 9.13
N ILE A 6 -22.38 13.77 7.85
CA ILE A 6 -22.69 14.85 6.90
C ILE A 6 -24.21 15.01 6.73
N MET A 7 -24.92 13.89 6.53
CA MET A 7 -26.37 13.93 6.36
C MET A 7 -27.08 14.42 7.62
N ARG A 8 -26.67 13.97 8.80
CA ARG A 8 -27.24 14.44 10.06
C ARG A 8 -27.02 15.94 10.25
N ALA A 9 -25.82 16.45 9.94
CA ALA A 9 -25.51 17.87 10.03
C ALA A 9 -26.40 18.69 9.09
N HIS A 10 -26.59 18.23 7.86
CA HIS A 10 -27.49 18.84 6.89
C HIS A 10 -28.97 18.84 7.36
N ILE A 11 -29.48 17.73 7.90
CA ILE A 11 -30.87 17.65 8.43
C ILE A 11 -31.09 18.64 9.57
N ASN A 12 -30.08 18.84 10.42
CA ASN A 12 -30.20 19.70 11.59
C ASN A 12 -29.73 21.15 11.31
N ASN A 13 -29.35 21.47 10.08
CA ASN A 13 -28.80 22.76 9.67
C ASN A 13 -27.62 23.23 10.57
N VAL A 14 -26.70 22.31 10.87
CA VAL A 14 -25.49 22.59 11.68
C VAL A 14 -24.23 22.28 10.88
N PRO A 15 -23.10 22.95 11.17
CA PRO A 15 -21.81 22.63 10.55
C PRO A 15 -21.28 21.27 11.03
N VAL A 16 -20.46 20.63 10.19
CA VAL A 16 -19.72 19.41 10.52
C VAL A 16 -18.25 19.58 10.14
N VAL A 17 -17.36 19.22 11.05
CA VAL A 17 -15.90 19.25 10.82
C VAL A 17 -15.39 17.83 10.69
N LEU A 18 -14.71 17.54 9.59
CA LEU A 18 -14.11 16.24 9.32
C LEU A 18 -12.58 16.34 9.45
N GLY A 19 -12.06 15.98 10.62
CA GLY A 19 -10.61 15.93 10.85
C GLY A 19 -9.98 14.66 10.26
N SER A 20 -8.90 14.82 9.51
CA SER A 20 -8.06 13.70 9.05
C SER A 20 -6.65 14.17 8.74
N ALA A 21 -5.64 13.39 9.16
CA ALA A 21 -4.26 13.57 8.69
C ALA A 21 -4.04 13.01 7.27
N THR A 22 -4.90 12.09 6.83
CA THR A 22 -4.89 11.46 5.50
C THR A 22 -6.31 11.46 4.92
N PRO A 23 -6.82 12.63 4.48
CA PRO A 23 -8.20 12.76 4.03
C PRO A 23 -8.49 11.83 2.84
N SER A 24 -9.70 11.26 2.83
CA SER A 24 -10.13 10.41 1.71
C SER A 24 -10.19 11.20 0.40
N MET A 25 -9.91 10.53 -0.73
CA MET A 25 -10.00 11.16 -2.05
C MET A 25 -11.39 11.75 -2.35
N VAL A 26 -12.45 11.12 -1.84
CA VAL A 26 -13.84 11.61 -1.99
C VAL A 26 -14.02 12.93 -1.24
N SER A 27 -13.49 13.04 -0.02
CA SER A 27 -13.53 14.29 0.77
C SER A 27 -12.75 15.42 0.08
N LEU A 28 -11.52 15.13 -0.38
CA LEU A 28 -10.68 16.09 -1.11
C LEU A 28 -11.32 16.54 -2.43
N TYR A 29 -12.01 15.63 -3.13
CA TYR A 29 -12.72 15.99 -4.33
C TYR A 29 -13.96 16.86 -4.04
N GLY A 30 -14.64 16.59 -2.93
CA GLY A 30 -15.76 17.40 -2.44
C GLY A 30 -15.35 18.85 -2.17
N THR A 31 -14.21 19.07 -1.53
CA THR A 31 -13.68 20.43 -1.28
C THR A 31 -13.33 21.13 -2.59
N LYS A 32 -12.65 20.45 -3.52
CA LYS A 32 -12.36 20.99 -4.87
C LYS A 32 -13.62 21.38 -5.65
N LYS A 33 -14.74 20.71 -5.42
CA LYS A 33 -16.05 21.03 -6.03
C LYS A 33 -16.86 22.09 -5.27
N GLY A 34 -16.32 22.68 -4.20
CA GLY A 34 -17.02 23.67 -3.39
C GLY A 34 -18.15 23.10 -2.53
N LYS A 35 -18.21 21.76 -2.32
CA LYS A 35 -19.22 21.15 -1.44
C LYS A 35 -18.89 21.33 0.05
N SER A 36 -17.62 21.61 0.36
CA SER A 36 -17.12 21.84 1.71
C SER A 36 -15.87 22.70 1.64
N GLU A 37 -15.55 23.37 2.73
CA GLU A 37 -14.31 24.13 2.87
C GLU A 37 -13.14 23.21 3.25
N TYR A 38 -11.93 23.54 2.78
CA TYR A 38 -10.71 22.83 3.16
C TYR A 38 -9.91 23.70 4.14
N LEU A 39 -9.76 23.20 5.37
CA LEU A 39 -9.00 23.85 6.43
C LEU A 39 -7.75 23.02 6.72
N GLU A 40 -6.58 23.64 6.67
CA GLU A 40 -5.29 22.96 6.77
C GLU A 40 -4.49 23.45 7.98
N LEU A 41 -3.86 22.51 8.67
CA LEU A 41 -2.92 22.76 9.77
C LEU A 41 -1.52 22.35 9.29
N ASN A 42 -0.69 23.33 8.97
CA ASN A 42 0.65 23.12 8.39
C ASN A 42 1.74 22.82 9.43
N GLU A 43 1.45 23.04 10.70
CA GLU A 43 2.40 22.89 11.80
C GLU A 43 2.09 21.65 12.64
N ARG A 44 3.14 20.94 13.04
CA ARG A 44 3.01 19.81 13.95
C ARG A 44 3.00 20.31 15.39
N PRO A 45 2.15 19.75 16.26
CA PRO A 45 2.22 20.09 17.68
C PRO A 45 3.60 19.73 18.24
N PHE A 46 4.11 20.57 19.15
CA PHE A 46 5.36 20.34 19.90
C PHE A 46 6.62 20.17 19.04
N ASP A 47 6.71 20.82 17.88
CA ASP A 47 7.87 20.74 16.96
C ASP A 47 8.27 19.30 16.58
N ALA A 48 7.30 18.38 16.59
CA ALA A 48 7.55 16.96 16.34
C ALA A 48 8.17 16.73 14.95
N LYS A 49 9.36 16.14 14.90
CA LYS A 49 10.07 15.83 13.65
C LYS A 49 9.57 14.51 13.05
N LEU A 50 9.57 14.44 11.72
CA LEU A 50 9.37 13.18 11.01
C LEU A 50 10.56 12.23 11.26
N PRO A 51 10.31 10.92 11.34
CA PRO A 51 11.40 9.94 11.41
C PRO A 51 12.16 9.91 10.08
N GLU A 52 13.42 9.46 10.13
CA GLU A 52 14.18 9.16 8.92
C GLU A 52 13.54 7.96 8.20
N VAL A 53 13.35 8.08 6.89
CA VAL A 53 12.81 7.01 6.04
C VAL A 53 13.87 6.54 5.07
N LYS A 54 14.14 5.23 5.07
CA LYS A 54 15.10 4.59 4.16
C LYS A 54 14.34 3.69 3.18
N LEU A 55 14.62 3.86 1.89
CA LEU A 55 14.12 2.98 0.84
C LEU A 55 15.18 1.92 0.53
N LEU A 56 14.83 0.65 0.68
CA LEU A 56 15.71 -0.47 0.37
C LEU A 56 15.28 -1.09 -0.96
N ASP A 57 16.16 -1.03 -1.96
CA ASP A 57 15.98 -1.78 -3.20
C ASP A 57 16.36 -3.24 -3.00
N LEU A 58 15.36 -4.11 -2.84
CA LEU A 58 15.56 -5.54 -2.56
C LEU A 58 16.36 -6.28 -3.64
N LYS A 59 16.43 -5.75 -4.88
CA LYS A 59 17.24 -6.36 -5.94
C LYS A 59 18.73 -6.38 -5.58
N GLN A 60 19.20 -5.40 -4.82
CA GLN A 60 20.60 -5.28 -4.40
C GLN A 60 20.97 -6.23 -3.26
N TYR A 61 19.97 -6.78 -2.56
CA TYR A 61 20.16 -7.61 -1.38
C TYR A 61 19.87 -9.08 -1.63
N GLN A 62 19.70 -9.54 -2.88
CA GLN A 62 19.37 -10.94 -3.19
C GLN A 62 20.32 -11.96 -2.54
N SER A 63 21.62 -11.68 -2.51
CA SER A 63 22.65 -12.50 -1.86
C SER A 63 22.79 -12.27 -0.35
N ALA A 64 22.13 -11.23 0.17
CA ALA A 64 22.17 -10.76 1.56
C ALA A 64 20.74 -10.61 2.12
N MET A 65 19.89 -11.60 1.87
CA MET A 65 18.57 -11.75 2.50
C MET A 65 18.67 -12.65 3.72
N LYS A 66 17.93 -12.31 4.79
CA LYS A 66 17.67 -13.20 5.92
C LYS A 66 16.19 -13.60 5.86
N GLY A 67 15.92 -14.75 5.25
CA GLY A 67 14.55 -15.16 4.94
C GLY A 67 13.87 -14.13 4.01
N PRO A 68 12.68 -13.60 4.35
CA PRO A 68 11.93 -12.67 3.49
C PRO A 68 12.37 -11.20 3.59
N ILE A 69 13.37 -10.86 4.42
CA ILE A 69 13.79 -9.47 4.66
C ILE A 69 15.27 -9.24 4.34
N ALA A 70 15.59 -8.04 3.87
CA ALA A 70 16.97 -7.63 3.61
C ALA A 70 17.75 -7.44 4.92
N VAL A 71 19.06 -7.71 4.89
CA VAL A 71 19.94 -7.57 6.07
C VAL A 71 19.81 -6.21 6.79
N PRO A 72 19.69 -5.04 6.11
CA PRO A 72 19.52 -3.77 6.83
C PRO A 72 18.24 -3.71 7.68
N LEU A 73 17.13 -4.26 7.19
CA LEU A 73 15.88 -4.32 7.96
C LEU A 73 16.01 -5.30 9.13
N TYR A 74 16.63 -6.46 8.91
CA TYR A 74 16.91 -7.41 9.99
C TYR A 74 17.73 -6.77 11.11
N ASN A 75 18.83 -6.10 10.78
CA ASN A 75 19.70 -5.48 11.77
C ASN A 75 18.98 -4.37 12.54
N ALA A 76 18.14 -3.57 11.88
CA ALA A 76 17.35 -2.54 12.54
C ALA A 76 16.32 -3.11 13.52
N ILE A 77 15.77 -4.30 13.23
CA ILE A 77 14.87 -5.00 14.15
C ILE A 77 15.65 -5.49 15.38
N GLU A 78 16.81 -6.11 15.18
CA GLU A 78 17.64 -6.60 16.29
C GLU A 78 18.07 -5.44 17.20
N GLU A 79 18.52 -4.31 16.62
CA GLU A 79 18.92 -3.12 17.37
C GLU A 79 17.77 -2.57 18.23
N ALA A 80 16.55 -2.54 17.69
CA ALA A 80 15.38 -2.12 18.46
C ALA A 80 15.10 -3.07 19.63
N LEU A 81 15.17 -4.39 19.38
CA LEU A 81 14.94 -5.40 20.42
C LEU A 81 16.03 -5.40 21.50
N GLU A 82 17.30 -5.18 21.13
CA GLU A 82 18.43 -5.04 22.07
C GLU A 82 18.26 -3.83 23.01
N LYS A 83 17.58 -2.78 22.54
CA LYS A 83 17.22 -1.59 23.33
C LYS A 83 15.92 -1.74 24.12
N GLU A 84 15.33 -2.94 24.15
CA GLU A 84 14.01 -3.22 24.74
C GLU A 84 12.86 -2.41 24.09
N GLU A 85 13.04 -1.98 22.83
CA GLU A 85 12.03 -1.30 22.04
C GLU A 85 11.18 -2.30 21.24
N GLN A 86 10.17 -1.79 20.54
CA GLN A 86 9.26 -2.59 19.73
C GLN A 86 9.41 -2.28 18.23
N ALA A 87 9.48 -3.34 17.43
CA ALA A 87 9.43 -3.25 15.97
C ALA A 87 8.03 -3.63 15.46
N ILE A 88 7.41 -2.76 14.66
CA ILE A 88 6.13 -3.04 14.00
C ILE A 88 6.40 -3.40 12.53
N LEU A 89 6.12 -4.64 12.16
CA LEU A 89 6.17 -5.10 10.78
C LEU A 89 4.78 -5.11 10.15
N LEU A 90 4.57 -4.25 9.16
CA LEU A 90 3.33 -4.21 8.38
C LEU A 90 3.46 -5.15 7.18
N TYR A 91 2.77 -6.28 7.24
CA TYR A 91 2.71 -7.25 6.14
C TYR A 91 1.32 -7.24 5.50
N ASN A 92 1.28 -7.14 4.17
CA ASN A 92 0.03 -7.09 3.43
C ASN A 92 -0.65 -8.46 3.42
N ARG A 93 -1.64 -8.63 4.32
CA ARG A 93 -2.58 -9.78 4.40
C ARG A 93 -1.91 -11.10 4.80
N ARG A 94 -2.61 -11.93 5.60
CA ARG A 94 -2.20 -13.31 5.86
C ARG A 94 -2.46 -14.16 4.61
N GLY A 95 -1.45 -14.88 4.10
CA GLY A 95 -1.61 -15.80 2.96
C GLY A 95 -0.49 -15.69 1.93
N PHE A 96 -0.74 -16.19 0.72
CA PHE A 96 0.21 -16.13 -0.40
C PHE A 96 -0.02 -14.86 -1.24
N ALA A 97 1.03 -14.40 -1.92
CA ALA A 97 0.93 -13.29 -2.86
C ALA A 97 -0.03 -13.64 -4.01
N PHE A 98 -1.00 -12.77 -4.27
CA PHE A 98 -1.94 -12.91 -5.37
C PHE A 98 -1.38 -12.44 -6.71
N TYR A 99 -0.07 -12.26 -6.82
CA TYR A 99 0.61 -11.86 -8.04
C TYR A 99 1.88 -12.70 -8.21
N LEU A 100 2.35 -12.78 -9.44
CA LEU A 100 3.65 -13.35 -9.77
C LEU A 100 4.62 -12.20 -10.01
N GLN A 101 5.84 -12.29 -9.50
CA GLN A 101 6.89 -11.32 -9.75
C GLN A 101 8.20 -12.05 -10.03
N CYS A 102 8.91 -11.64 -11.08
CA CYS A 102 10.23 -12.17 -11.37
C CYS A 102 11.20 -11.74 -10.27
N ALA A 103 11.84 -12.71 -9.61
CA ALA A 103 12.81 -12.43 -8.56
C ALA A 103 14.03 -11.66 -9.07
N THR A 104 14.41 -11.85 -10.33
CA THR A 104 15.60 -11.25 -10.97
C THR A 104 15.35 -9.81 -11.42
N CYS A 105 14.42 -9.59 -12.35
CA CYS A 105 14.18 -8.26 -12.94
C CYS A 105 13.04 -7.48 -12.26
N GLY A 106 12.20 -8.13 -11.45
CA GLY A 106 11.06 -7.52 -10.78
C GLY A 106 9.78 -7.42 -11.62
N GLU A 107 9.77 -7.95 -12.84
CA GLU A 107 8.63 -7.90 -13.76
C GLU A 107 7.38 -8.58 -13.18
N ILE A 108 6.21 -7.97 -13.38
CA ILE A 108 4.91 -8.47 -12.94
C ILE A 108 4.02 -8.68 -14.18
N PRO A 109 3.51 -9.89 -14.46
CA PRO A 109 2.67 -10.12 -15.63
C PRO A 109 1.44 -9.21 -15.69
N GLU A 110 1.30 -8.46 -16.78
CA GLU A 110 0.18 -7.55 -17.02
C GLU A 110 -0.86 -8.11 -18.00
N CYS A 111 -2.10 -7.65 -17.86
CA CYS A 111 -3.18 -7.97 -18.78
C CYS A 111 -3.01 -7.17 -20.09
N PRO A 112 -2.97 -7.84 -21.26
CA PRO A 112 -2.82 -7.15 -22.55
C PRO A 112 -4.01 -6.25 -22.92
N ASN A 113 -5.14 -6.41 -22.23
CA ASN A 113 -6.39 -5.71 -22.54
C ASN A 113 -6.72 -4.58 -21.55
N CYS A 114 -6.06 -4.52 -20.39
CA CYS A 114 -6.51 -3.67 -19.28
C CYS A 114 -5.39 -2.88 -18.59
N SER A 115 -4.12 -3.10 -18.93
CA SER A 115 -2.97 -2.44 -18.29
C SER A 115 -3.00 -2.56 -16.76
N VAL A 116 -3.37 -3.75 -16.27
CA VAL A 116 -3.42 -4.10 -14.85
C VAL A 116 -2.65 -5.40 -14.63
N SER A 117 -2.03 -5.56 -13.47
CA SER A 117 -1.36 -6.80 -13.09
C SER A 117 -2.33 -7.97 -13.01
N LEU A 118 -1.92 -9.13 -13.49
CA LEU A 118 -2.69 -10.35 -13.43
C LEU A 118 -2.68 -10.94 -12.02
N THR A 119 -3.84 -11.44 -11.58
CA THR A 119 -3.97 -12.12 -10.29
C THR A 119 -3.58 -13.59 -10.44
N TYR A 120 -2.68 -14.09 -9.60
CA TYR A 120 -2.27 -15.48 -9.55
C TYR A 120 -3.22 -16.33 -8.69
N HIS A 121 -3.88 -17.29 -9.34
CA HIS A 121 -4.77 -18.27 -8.73
C HIS A 121 -4.01 -19.59 -8.50
N LYS A 122 -3.34 -19.70 -7.34
CA LYS A 122 -2.47 -20.84 -6.99
C LYS A 122 -3.12 -22.22 -7.19
N ALA A 123 -4.38 -22.39 -6.78
CA ALA A 123 -5.10 -23.65 -6.91
C ALA A 123 -5.24 -24.13 -8.36
N LYS A 124 -5.30 -23.19 -9.31
CA LYS A 124 -5.45 -23.46 -10.75
C LYS A 124 -4.15 -23.26 -11.54
N LYS A 125 -3.06 -22.80 -10.88
CA LYS A 125 -1.79 -22.40 -11.52
C LYS A 125 -2.02 -21.49 -12.74
N GLN A 126 -2.83 -20.46 -12.54
CA GLN A 126 -3.33 -19.60 -13.61
C GLN A 126 -3.24 -18.13 -13.22
N LEU A 127 -2.87 -17.28 -14.17
CA LEU A 127 -2.95 -15.84 -14.09
C LEU A 127 -4.29 -15.37 -14.68
N ARG A 128 -5.00 -14.48 -13.99
CA ARG A 128 -6.32 -13.99 -14.42
C ARG A 128 -6.48 -12.49 -14.20
N CYS A 129 -7.03 -11.82 -15.21
CA CYS A 129 -7.54 -10.47 -15.09
C CYS A 129 -8.99 -10.51 -14.58
N HIS A 130 -9.27 -9.82 -13.49
CA HIS A 130 -10.63 -9.73 -12.92
C HIS A 130 -11.52 -8.69 -13.59
N TYR A 131 -10.96 -7.83 -14.46
CA TYR A 131 -11.73 -6.83 -15.19
C TYR A 131 -12.30 -7.39 -16.51
N CYS A 132 -11.46 -7.98 -17.36
CA CYS A 132 -11.89 -8.49 -18.67
C CYS A 132 -11.98 -10.02 -18.76
N GLY A 133 -11.57 -10.75 -17.72
CA GLY A 133 -11.59 -12.21 -17.72
C GLY A 133 -10.45 -12.88 -18.48
N TYR A 134 -9.52 -12.12 -19.10
CA TYR A 134 -8.31 -12.68 -19.70
C TYR A 134 -7.60 -13.61 -18.72
N SER A 135 -7.10 -14.74 -19.23
CA SER A 135 -6.39 -15.69 -18.40
C SER A 135 -5.30 -16.41 -19.17
N GLU A 136 -4.18 -16.67 -18.51
CA GLU A 136 -3.07 -17.43 -19.05
C GLU A 136 -2.54 -18.41 -18.00
N ARG A 137 -1.85 -19.46 -18.44
CA ARG A 137 -1.19 -20.39 -17.52
C ARG A 137 -0.01 -19.69 -16.84
N GLU A 138 0.34 -20.16 -15.64
CA GLU A 138 1.56 -19.73 -14.96
C GLU A 138 2.79 -19.88 -15.88
N PRO A 139 3.50 -18.77 -16.20
CA PRO A 139 4.68 -18.83 -17.04
C PRO A 139 5.83 -19.51 -16.31
N ARG A 140 6.61 -20.33 -17.04
CA ARG A 140 7.81 -20.99 -16.48
C ARG A 140 9.06 -20.12 -16.53
N LEU A 141 9.09 -19.15 -17.45
CA LEU A 141 10.20 -18.23 -17.68
C LEU A 141 9.65 -16.80 -17.67
N CYS A 142 10.47 -15.86 -17.21
CA CYS A 142 10.15 -14.45 -17.32
C CYS A 142 10.14 -14.05 -18.81
N LYS A 143 9.24 -13.14 -19.19
CA LYS A 143 9.19 -12.62 -20.57
C LYS A 143 10.29 -11.60 -20.84
N GLU A 144 10.82 -10.98 -19.79
CA GLU A 144 11.81 -9.90 -19.86
C GLU A 144 13.26 -10.36 -19.68
N CYS A 145 13.53 -11.49 -19.02
CA CYS A 145 14.89 -11.96 -18.73
C CYS A 145 15.04 -13.48 -18.67
#